data_AF-A0A1X1EEV3-F1
#
_entry.id   AF-A0A1X1EEV3-F1
#
_cell.length_a   1.000
_cell.length_b   1.000
_cell.length_c   1.000
_cell.angle_alpha   90.00
_cell.angle_beta   90.00
_cell.angle_gamma   90.00
#
_symmetry.space_group_name_H-M   'P 1'
#
loop_
_entity.id
_entity.type
_entity.pdbx_description
1 polymer ?
#
loop_
_entity_poly.entity_id
_entity_poly.type
_entity_poly.pdbx_seq_one_letter_code
_entity_poly.pdbx_strand_id
1 'polypeptide(L)'
;MEWISVKDRLPEITDDSCLVCSITGTEDGRGFPKGGYDFVYIPDWFADITAGRDGEGNQLYTKWYLSQGITHWMPYPDLPTE
;
A
#
# COMPACT_ATOMS: atom_id res chain seq x y z
N MET A 1 8.62 10.91 12.36
CA MET A 1 8.08 10.02 11.31
C MET A 1 7.97 10.84 10.03
N GLU A 2 8.41 10.29 8.90
CA GLU A 2 8.39 10.97 7.59
C GLU A 2 7.59 10.15 6.57
N TRP A 3 7.00 10.84 5.59
CA TRP A 3 6.34 10.22 4.45
C TRP A 3 7.38 9.65 3.49
N ILE A 4 7.29 8.36 3.21
CA ILE A 4 8.20 7.63 2.32
C ILE A 4 7.43 7.31 1.03
N SER A 5 7.97 7.72 -0.11
CA SER A 5 7.41 7.37 -1.41
C SER A 5 7.48 5.86 -1.65
N VAL A 6 6.39 5.26 -2.13
CA VAL A 6 6.36 3.84 -2.52
C VAL A 6 7.29 3.53 -3.70
N LYS A 7 7.77 4.55 -4.42
CA LYS A 7 8.79 4.42 -5.47
C LYS A 7 10.20 4.32 -4.90
N ASP A 8 10.42 4.87 -3.70
CA ASP A 8 11.73 4.85 -3.05
C ASP A 8 11.88 3.58 -2.21
N ARG A 9 10.86 3.25 -1.42
CA ARG A 9 10.86 2.07 -0.55
C ARG A 9 9.44 1.65 -0.16
N LEU A 10 9.21 0.34 -0.06
CA LEU A 10 8.00 -0.26 0.51
C LEU A 10 8.21 -0.61 2.00
N PRO A 11 7.13 -0.69 2.80
CA PRO A 11 7.24 -1.22 4.16
C PRO A 11 7.74 -2.67 4.15
N GLU A 12 8.43 -3.06 5.22
CA GLU A 12 8.74 -4.47 5.47
C GLU A 12 7.45 -5.22 5.74
N ILE A 13 7.31 -6.44 5.20
CA ILE A 13 6.10 -7.24 5.38
C ILE A 13 6.13 -7.89 6.76
N THR A 14 5.52 -7.21 7.73
CA THR A 14 5.35 -7.64 9.12
C THR A 14 3.88 -7.62 9.52
N ASP A 15 3.54 -8.27 10.63
CA ASP A 15 2.19 -8.20 11.23
C ASP A 15 1.98 -6.86 11.92
N ASP A 16 1.87 -5.80 11.12
CA ASP A 16 1.73 -4.42 11.58
C ASP A 16 0.95 -3.59 10.54
N SER A 17 0.68 -2.34 10.89
CA SER A 17 -0.05 -1.38 10.09
C SER A 17 0.77 -0.13 9.82
N CYS A 18 0.35 0.63 8.82
CA CYS A 18 0.97 1.91 8.51
C CYS A 18 -0.08 2.94 8.07
N LEU A 19 0.32 4.21 8.11
CA LEU A 19 -0.46 5.28 7.49
C LEU A 19 -0.06 5.37 6.02
N VAL A 20 -1.04 5.52 5.13
CA VAL A 20 -0.83 5.70 3.69
C VAL A 20 -1.48 6.97 3.17
N CYS A 21 -1.00 7.51 2.06
CA CYS A 21 -1.68 8.59 1.35
C CYS A 21 -1.52 8.53 -0.17
N SER A 22 -2.46 9.17 -0.86
CA SER A 22 -2.41 9.40 -2.31
C SER A 22 -2.34 10.89 -2.61
N ILE A 23 -1.18 11.40 -3.00
CA ILE A 23 -1.03 12.82 -3.35
C ILE A 23 -1.55 13.14 -4.76
N THR A 24 -1.74 12.11 -5.59
CA THR A 24 -2.24 12.24 -6.98
C THR A 24 -3.69 11.85 -7.13
N GLY A 25 -4.21 11.00 -6.24
CA GLY A 25 -5.49 10.31 -6.42
C GLY A 25 -5.39 9.15 -7.41
N THR A 26 -6.48 8.40 -7.53
CA THR A 26 -6.64 7.30 -8.51
C THR A 26 -7.38 7.81 -9.75
N GLU A 27 -6.91 7.46 -10.96
CA GLU A 27 -7.45 7.97 -12.23
C GLU A 27 -8.92 7.57 -12.48
N ASP A 28 -9.31 6.37 -12.06
CA ASP A 28 -10.66 5.83 -12.27
C ASP A 28 -11.67 6.24 -11.16
N GLY A 29 -11.19 6.97 -10.14
CA GLY A 29 -11.99 7.41 -8.99
C GLY A 29 -12.43 6.31 -8.04
N ARG A 30 -11.89 5.08 -8.14
CA ARG A 30 -12.29 3.93 -7.30
C ARG A 30 -11.37 3.65 -6.13
N GLY A 31 -10.14 4.18 -6.17
CA GLY A 31 -9.20 4.13 -5.06
C GLY A 31 -9.21 5.41 -4.22
N PHE A 32 -8.05 5.80 -3.70
CA PHE A 32 -7.94 6.99 -2.87
C PHE A 32 -8.18 8.27 -3.70
N PRO A 33 -8.88 9.28 -3.15
CA PRO A 33 -8.96 10.60 -3.74
C PRO A 33 -7.61 11.33 -3.62
N LYS A 34 -7.42 12.37 -4.43
CA LYS A 34 -6.25 13.25 -4.31
C LYS A 34 -6.21 13.90 -2.92
N GLY A 35 -5.12 13.67 -2.19
CA GLY A 35 -4.94 14.11 -0.80
C GLY A 35 -5.55 13.18 0.24
N GLY A 36 -6.17 12.07 -0.16
CA GLY A 36 -6.71 11.06 0.75
C GLY A 36 -5.59 10.35 1.51
N TYR A 37 -5.85 10.01 2.77
CA TYR A 37 -4.96 9.25 3.64
C TYR A 37 -5.77 8.37 4.59
N ASP A 38 -5.23 7.22 4.98
CA ASP A 38 -5.89 6.26 5.86
C ASP A 38 -4.88 5.31 6.51
N PHE A 39 -5.35 4.54 7.48
CA PHE A 39 -4.69 3.39 8.09
C PHE A 39 -4.85 2.15 7.20
N VAL A 40 -3.80 1.34 7.05
CA VAL A 40 -3.86 0.04 6.38
C VAL A 40 -3.04 -1.03 7.08
N TYR A 41 -3.47 -2.29 6.96
CA TYR A 41 -2.66 -3.45 7.38
C TYR A 41 -1.61 -3.76 6.31
N ILE A 42 -0.33 -3.85 6.71
CA ILE A 42 0.79 -3.93 5.78
C ILE A 42 0.71 -5.16 4.87
N PRO A 43 0.50 -6.39 5.38
CA PRO A 43 0.43 -7.58 4.54
C PRO A 43 -0.66 -7.53 3.48
N ASP A 44 -1.86 -7.08 3.83
CA ASP A 44 -2.99 -7.00 2.88
C ASP A 44 -2.73 -6.02 1.73
N TRP A 45 -1.97 -4.94 2.00
CA TRP A 45 -1.79 -3.86 1.04
C TRP A 45 -0.51 -3.96 0.22
N PHE A 46 0.56 -4.47 0.83
CA PHE A 46 1.90 -4.46 0.27
C PHE A 46 2.46 -5.85 -0.04
N ALA A 47 1.87 -6.95 0.46
CA ALA A 47 2.27 -8.29 0.03
C ALA A 47 1.66 -8.67 -1.33
N ASP A 48 2.19 -9.74 -1.93
CA ASP A 48 1.67 -10.25 -3.19
C ASP A 48 0.29 -10.90 -3.03
N ILE A 49 -0.66 -10.43 -3.82
CA ILE A 49 -1.98 -11.02 -4.00
C ILE A 49 -2.10 -11.61 -5.40
N THR A 50 -2.90 -12.67 -5.54
CA THR A 50 -3.11 -13.32 -6.84
C THR A 50 -3.84 -12.40 -7.82
N ALA A 51 -3.33 -12.32 -9.05
CA ALA A 51 -3.83 -11.44 -10.11
C ALA A 51 -4.25 -12.21 -11.37
N GLY A 52 -4.86 -13.38 -11.19
CA GLY A 52 -5.25 -14.25 -12.31
C GLY A 52 -4.08 -15.03 -12.90
N ARG A 53 -4.20 -15.48 -14.15
CA ARG A 53 -3.18 -16.27 -14.86
C ARG A 53 -2.83 -15.65 -16.20
N ASP A 54 -1.61 -15.88 -16.67
CA ASP A 54 -1.19 -15.48 -18.02
C ASP A 54 -1.72 -16.44 -19.11
N GLY A 55 -1.36 -16.17 -20.37
CA GLY A 55 -1.79 -16.97 -21.53
C GLY A 55 -1.22 -18.39 -21.56
N GLU A 56 -0.18 -18.68 -20.77
CA GLU A 56 0.42 -20.01 -20.62
C GLU A 56 -0.11 -20.75 -19.38
N GLY A 57 -0.94 -20.09 -18.57
CA GLY A 57 -1.53 -20.63 -17.36
C GLY A 57 -0.72 -20.39 -16.08
N ASN A 58 0.36 -19.60 -16.12
CA ASN A 58 1.15 -19.26 -14.93
C ASN A 58 0.39 -18.27 -14.05
N GLN A 59 0.52 -18.40 -12.72
CA GLN A 59 -0.10 -17.50 -11.76
C GLN A 59 0.58 -16.12 -11.80
N LEU A 60 -0.21 -15.05 -11.93
CA LEU A 60 0.25 -13.67 -11.82
C LEU A 60 0.03 -13.14 -10.40
N TYR A 61 0.85 -12.17 -10.00
CA TYR A 61 0.76 -11.51 -8.70
C TYR A 61 0.77 -9.99 -8.87
N THR A 62 0.10 -9.30 -7.95
CA THR A 62 0.08 -7.84 -7.84
C THR A 62 0.07 -7.44 -6.37
N LYS A 63 0.02 -6.14 -6.08
CA LYS A 63 -0.12 -5.59 -4.73
C LYS A 63 -1.31 -4.64 -4.70
N TRP A 64 -2.09 -4.66 -3.62
CA TRP A 64 -3.35 -3.92 -3.56
C TRP A 64 -3.14 -2.40 -3.67
N TYR A 65 -2.09 -1.86 -3.03
CA TYR A 65 -1.80 -0.42 -3.00
C TYR A 65 -1.70 0.24 -4.39
N LEU A 66 -1.32 -0.53 -5.42
CA LEU A 66 -1.22 -0.06 -6.81
C LEU A 66 -2.60 0.34 -7.35
N SER A 67 -3.61 -0.51 -7.12
CA SER A 67 -4.99 -0.25 -7.55
C SER A 67 -5.65 0.90 -6.79
N GLN A 68 -5.16 1.16 -5.58
CA GLN A 68 -5.69 2.17 -4.68
C GLN A 68 -5.04 3.56 -4.85
N GLY A 69 -4.07 3.68 -5.76
CA GLY A 69 -3.38 4.93 -6.05
C GLY A 69 -2.50 5.43 -4.91
N ILE A 70 -2.05 4.56 -4.01
CA ILE A 70 -1.20 4.97 -2.88
C ILE A 70 0.17 5.41 -3.39
N THR A 71 0.64 6.55 -2.88
CA THR A 71 1.89 7.19 -3.31
C THR A 71 2.94 7.21 -2.21
N HIS A 72 2.52 7.34 -0.95
CA HIS A 72 3.42 7.40 0.19
C HIS A 72 2.86 6.62 1.37
N TRP A 73 3.75 6.20 2.26
CA TRP A 73 3.42 5.56 3.52
C TRP A 73 4.29 6.12 4.65
N MET A 74 3.88 5.87 5.89
CA MET A 74 4.60 6.26 7.09
C MET A 74 4.39 5.17 8.16
N PRO A 75 5.46 4.70 8.84
CA PRO A 75 5.30 3.77 9.95
C PRO A 75 4.56 4.45 11.11
N TYR A 76 3.81 3.68 11.90
CA TYR A 76 3.31 4.18 13.18
C TYR A 76 4.45 4.38 14.18
N PRO A 77 4.26 5.28 15.17
CA PRO A 77 5.22 5.37 16.25
C PRO A 77 5.15 4.11 17.11
N ASP A 78 6.26 3.79 17.77
CA ASP A 78 6.27 2.75 18.79
C ASP A 78 5.20 3.04 19.86
N LEU A 79 4.58 1.98 20.37
CA LEU A 79 3.65 2.11 21.49
C LEU A 79 4.36 2.70 22.72
N PRO A 80 3.66 3.49 23.55
CA PRO A 80 4.22 3.97 24.80
C PRO A 80 4.58 2.77 25.69
N THR A 81 5.65 2.92 26.46
CA THR A 81 5.99 1.96 27.53
C THR A 81 5.14 2.23 28.77
N GLU A 82 4.87 1.19 29.56
CA GLU A 82 4.26 1.34 30.90
C GLU A 82 5.13 2.13 31.87
#